data_AF-A0ABD1R5U1-F1
#
_entry.id   AF-A0ABD1R5U1-F1
#
_cell.length_a   1.000
_cell.length_b   1.000
_cell.length_c   1.000
_cell.angle_alpha   90.00
_cell.angle_beta   90.00
_cell.angle_gamma   90.00
#
_symmetry.space_group_name_H-M   'P 1'
#
loop_
_entity.id
_entity.type
_entity.pdbx_description
1 polymer ?
#
loop_
_entity_poly.entity_id
_entity_poly.type
_entity_poly.pdbx_seq_one_letter_code
_entity_poly.pdbx_strand_id
1 'polypeptide(L)'
;MVPAMFRRGKRLLKQSSSSSNARLPVLVALLLLIVVALTLFGKSADKSSSMSEILDQKWNSFDSVVRLDPTVEFRNGTDFIWQIPDSPKAVLFLAHGCNGRAANFWDKSPKCSNCVGLPEERLIVLHALARKFAVLVISSAGRCWSLGEERRIVKDIIESWVVKQNLDKLPLFALGASSGGYFVSVLATDMRFRGITLMIAEGVLGHMEITKDYPPILFVHMPNDETRRRRIEKYLIVLREKGVDVAEIKCMEFPLTPDFFANRIPGLDLTLSRKLFDLFKEKGFIDKNGYMRDDGRAIPWKTALEERDILLPDKSLVNHIQEEMNLAFAYHEMTSLQSQQIFDWFDSLMK
;
A
#
# COMPACT_ATOMS: atom_id res chain seq x y z
N MET A 1 -99.96 -23.70 23.65
CA MET A 1 -98.76 -24.52 23.40
C MET A 1 -97.61 -23.97 24.21
N VAL A 2 -96.91 -24.86 24.91
CA VAL A 2 -95.87 -24.69 25.95
C VAL A 2 -94.52 -24.27 25.28
N PRO A 3 -93.41 -23.90 25.97
CA PRO A 3 -93.08 -22.59 26.58
C PRO A 3 -91.64 -22.06 26.27
N ALA A 4 -91.37 -20.84 26.74
CA ALA A 4 -90.13 -20.23 27.31
C ALA A 4 -88.70 -20.66 26.87
N MET A 5 -87.80 -19.69 26.63
CA MET A 5 -86.75 -19.26 27.59
C MET A 5 -85.73 -18.24 27.04
N PHE A 6 -85.46 -17.23 27.87
CA PHE A 6 -84.26 -16.41 28.10
C PHE A 6 -83.66 -15.40 27.07
N ARG A 7 -83.84 -14.12 27.48
CA ARG A 7 -83.06 -12.88 27.27
C ARG A 7 -81.58 -13.02 26.84
N ARG A 8 -81.15 -12.11 25.95
CA ARG A 8 -79.94 -11.28 26.15
C ARG A 8 -79.96 -10.01 25.31
N GLY A 9 -79.76 -8.87 25.97
CA GLY A 9 -79.80 -7.53 25.36
C GLY A 9 -78.55 -7.22 24.51
N LYS A 10 -78.75 -6.38 23.50
CA LYS A 10 -77.68 -5.72 22.74
C LYS A 10 -77.55 -4.28 23.22
N ARG A 11 -76.39 -3.94 23.76
CA ARG A 11 -75.90 -2.57 23.95
C ARG A 11 -74.73 -2.41 23.00
N LEU A 12 -74.77 -1.43 22.10
CA LEU A 12 -73.60 -0.93 21.40
C LEU A 12 -73.90 0.47 20.87
N LEU A 13 -73.29 1.46 21.52
CA LEU A 13 -72.39 2.46 20.93
C LEU A 13 -72.46 3.77 21.70
N LYS A 14 -71.41 4.05 22.47
CA LYS A 14 -70.91 5.41 22.59
C LYS A 14 -69.39 5.36 22.71
N GLN A 15 -68.74 6.11 21.84
CA GLN A 15 -67.31 6.25 21.69
C GLN A 15 -66.65 6.71 23.00
N SER A 16 -65.44 6.21 23.24
CA SER A 16 -64.47 6.79 24.16
C SER A 16 -63.09 6.74 23.50
N SER A 17 -62.46 7.90 23.49
CA SER A 17 -61.13 8.23 22.99
C SER A 17 -60.00 7.47 23.70
N SER A 18 -58.97 7.04 22.96
CA SER A 18 -57.63 6.81 23.49
C SER A 18 -56.62 6.76 22.34
N SER A 19 -56.04 7.91 22.00
CA SER A 19 -54.92 8.02 21.07
C SER A 19 -53.78 8.80 21.72
N SER A 20 -53.08 8.21 22.70
CA SER A 20 -51.92 8.89 23.26
C SER A 20 -50.78 8.04 23.83
N ASN A 21 -50.76 6.71 23.70
CA ASN A 21 -49.70 5.91 24.35
C ASN A 21 -48.88 5.00 23.41
N ALA A 22 -49.24 4.87 22.12
CA ALA A 22 -48.52 4.00 21.18
C ALA A 22 -47.37 4.69 20.41
N ARG A 23 -47.30 6.04 20.42
CA ARG A 23 -46.30 6.79 19.62
C ARG A 23 -44.93 6.86 20.28
N LEU A 24 -44.88 6.96 21.61
CA LEU A 24 -43.62 7.11 22.35
C LEU A 24 -42.74 5.85 22.32
N PRO A 25 -43.27 4.62 22.51
CA PRO A 25 -42.45 3.41 22.44
C PRO A 25 -41.87 3.16 21.04
N VAL A 26 -42.65 3.49 19.99
CA VAL A 26 -42.23 3.35 18.59
C VAL A 26 -41.13 4.36 18.25
N LEU A 27 -41.26 5.61 18.71
CA LEU A 27 -40.21 6.63 18.55
C LEU A 27 -38.91 6.24 19.26
N VAL A 28 -38.99 5.70 20.48
CA VAL A 28 -37.81 5.22 21.22
C VAL A 28 -37.16 4.03 20.53
N ALA A 29 -37.94 3.08 20.01
CA ALA A 29 -37.43 1.94 19.25
C ALA A 29 -36.74 2.37 17.95
N LEU A 30 -37.30 3.37 17.23
CA LEU A 30 -36.68 3.94 16.03
C LEU A 30 -35.37 4.67 16.35
N LEU A 31 -35.34 5.45 17.44
CA LEU A 31 -34.12 6.11 17.92
C LEU A 31 -33.04 5.11 18.30
N LEU A 32 -33.39 4.03 18.99
CA LEU A 32 -32.44 2.95 19.32
C LEU A 32 -31.92 2.25 18.07
N LEU A 33 -32.77 1.99 17.06
CA LEU A 33 -32.34 1.43 15.78
C LEU A 33 -31.43 2.39 15.00
N ILE A 34 -31.69 3.70 15.04
CA ILE A 34 -30.82 4.71 14.43
C ILE A 34 -29.49 4.79 15.17
N VAL A 35 -29.47 4.74 16.51
CA VAL A 35 -28.23 4.72 17.30
C VAL A 35 -27.45 3.44 17.03
N VAL A 36 -28.11 2.27 17.00
CA VAL A 36 -27.48 0.99 16.66
C VAL A 36 -26.93 1.04 15.23
N ALA A 37 -27.69 1.55 14.26
CA ALA A 37 -27.21 1.76 12.89
C ALA A 37 -26.02 2.74 12.86
N LEU A 38 -26.05 3.85 13.59
CA LEU A 38 -24.92 4.79 13.70
C LEU A 38 -23.71 4.16 14.42
N THR A 39 -23.89 3.19 15.32
CA THR A 39 -22.76 2.49 15.95
C THR A 39 -22.21 1.34 15.10
N LEU A 40 -23.06 0.67 14.31
CA LEU A 40 -22.69 -0.40 13.39
C LEU A 40 -22.12 0.13 12.07
N PHE A 41 -22.64 1.26 11.57
CA PHE A 41 -22.23 1.90 10.32
C PHE A 41 -21.38 3.17 10.53
N GLY A 42 -21.36 3.78 11.72
CA GLY A 42 -20.52 4.95 12.02
C GLY A 42 -19.12 4.62 12.51
N LYS A 43 -18.74 3.33 12.54
CA LYS A 43 -17.35 2.90 12.78
C LYS A 43 -16.55 2.63 11.50
N SER A 44 -17.15 2.83 10.33
CA SER A 44 -16.48 2.81 9.02
C SER A 44 -16.25 4.22 8.46
N ALA A 45 -16.11 5.22 9.34
CA ALA A 45 -15.53 6.50 8.96
C ALA A 45 -14.01 6.34 8.94
N ASP A 46 -13.53 5.96 7.75
CA ASP A 46 -12.17 6.09 7.24
C ASP A 46 -11.18 6.82 8.16
N LYS A 47 -10.20 6.08 8.67
CA LYS A 47 -8.83 6.59 8.77
C LYS A 47 -8.20 6.55 7.36
N SER A 48 -8.82 7.21 6.39
CA SER A 48 -8.12 7.58 5.17
C SER A 48 -7.39 8.87 5.51
N SER A 49 -6.07 8.83 5.55
CA SER A 49 -5.27 10.06 5.53
C SER A 49 -5.75 10.88 4.34
N SER A 50 -6.01 12.17 4.55
CA SER A 50 -6.47 13.04 3.48
C SER A 50 -5.50 12.93 2.30
N MET A 51 -6.01 12.89 1.07
CA MET A 51 -5.16 12.89 -0.14
C MET A 51 -4.15 14.06 -0.10
N SER A 52 -4.53 15.18 0.52
CA SER A 52 -3.62 16.30 0.77
C SER A 52 -2.44 15.93 1.68
N GLU A 53 -2.67 15.20 2.77
CA GLU A 53 -1.59 14.79 3.70
C GLU A 53 -0.65 13.77 3.06
N ILE A 54 -1.18 12.91 2.20
CA ILE A 54 -0.40 11.95 1.40
C ILE A 54 0.49 12.69 0.39
N LEU A 55 -0.05 13.68 -0.31
CA LEU A 55 0.67 14.46 -1.32
C LEU A 55 1.67 15.45 -0.73
N ASP A 56 1.47 15.86 0.53
CA ASP A 56 2.42 16.70 1.27
C ASP A 56 3.60 15.91 1.85
N GLN A 57 3.67 14.59 1.64
CA GLN A 57 4.79 13.77 2.09
C GLN A 57 6.08 14.16 1.35
N LYS A 58 6.94 14.88 2.05
CA LYS A 58 8.27 15.28 1.55
C LYS A 58 9.29 14.17 1.72
N TRP A 59 10.26 14.11 0.81
CA TRP A 59 11.37 13.15 0.85
C TRP A 59 12.21 13.27 2.13
N ASN A 60 12.30 14.47 2.70
CA ASN A 60 13.07 14.79 3.92
C ASN A 60 12.23 14.76 5.21
N SER A 61 10.99 14.28 5.17
CA SER A 61 10.09 14.28 6.34
C SER A 61 10.64 13.46 7.52
N PHE A 62 11.60 12.56 7.26
CA PHE A 62 12.17 11.65 8.24
C PHE A 62 13.55 12.07 8.76
N ASP A 63 14.15 13.16 8.27
CA ASP A 63 15.54 13.55 8.60
C ASP A 63 15.80 13.71 10.10
N SER A 64 14.77 14.05 10.88
CA SER A 64 14.85 14.19 12.33
C SER A 64 14.75 12.88 13.12
N VAL A 65 14.25 11.80 12.49
CA VAL A 65 13.92 10.52 13.14
C VAL A 65 14.77 9.37 12.62
N VAL A 66 15.06 9.37 11.32
CA VAL A 66 15.78 8.30 10.64
C VAL A 66 16.90 8.90 9.80
N ARG A 67 18.10 8.34 9.97
CA ARG A 67 19.20 8.54 9.04
C ARG A 67 19.44 7.25 8.29
N LEU A 68 19.43 7.30 6.95
CA LEU A 68 19.81 6.15 6.14
C LEU A 68 21.31 5.87 6.32
N ASP A 69 21.61 4.66 6.78
CA ASP A 69 22.97 4.17 7.02
C ASP A 69 23.03 2.67 6.69
N PRO A 70 23.01 2.32 5.38
CA PRO A 70 22.88 0.94 4.95
C PRO A 70 24.13 0.11 5.27
N THR A 71 23.92 -1.19 5.46
CA THR A 71 24.96 -2.22 5.32
C THR A 71 24.72 -3.01 4.04
N VAL A 72 25.75 -3.12 3.21
CA VAL A 72 25.72 -3.86 1.94
C VAL A 72 26.48 -5.16 2.11
N GLU A 73 25.85 -6.28 1.77
CA GLU A 73 26.46 -7.60 1.75
C GLU A 73 26.20 -8.30 0.41
N PHE A 74 27.04 -9.28 0.07
CA PHE A 74 26.90 -10.09 -1.12
C PHE A 74 27.03 -11.57 -0.75
N ARG A 75 26.08 -12.40 -1.17
CA ARG A 75 26.09 -13.84 -0.88
C ARG A 75 25.32 -14.59 -1.96
N ASN A 76 25.81 -15.78 -2.32
CA ASN A 76 25.12 -16.69 -3.24
C ASN A 76 24.73 -16.04 -4.58
N GLY A 77 25.59 -15.15 -5.10
CA GLY A 77 25.37 -14.51 -6.40
C GLY A 77 24.44 -13.30 -6.39
N THR A 78 23.93 -12.87 -5.24
CA THR A 78 23.08 -11.67 -5.13
C THR A 78 23.56 -10.72 -4.02
N ASP A 79 23.34 -9.43 -4.22
CA ASP A 79 23.53 -8.41 -3.20
C ASP A 79 22.26 -8.24 -2.36
N PHE A 80 22.47 -7.92 -1.09
CA PHE A 80 21.40 -7.53 -0.20
C PHE A 80 21.85 -6.38 0.68
N ILE A 81 20.91 -5.46 0.95
CA ILE A 81 21.15 -4.25 1.70
C ILE A 81 20.17 -4.24 2.86
N TRP A 82 20.67 -3.88 4.03
CA TRP A 82 19.86 -3.88 5.24
C TRP A 82 20.21 -2.73 6.17
N GLN A 83 19.24 -2.38 7.02
CA GLN A 83 19.43 -1.42 8.10
C GLN A 83 18.53 -1.81 9.28
N ILE A 84 19.09 -1.80 10.48
CA ILE A 84 18.40 -2.16 11.73
C ILE A 84 18.28 -0.88 12.57
N PRO A 85 17.06 -0.45 12.95
CA PRO A 85 16.88 0.68 13.84
C PRO A 85 17.14 0.26 15.30
N ASP A 86 17.36 1.22 16.19
CA ASP A 86 17.46 0.92 17.63
C ASP A 86 16.17 0.29 18.15
N SER A 87 16.31 -0.79 18.92
CA SER A 87 15.19 -1.55 19.50
C SER A 87 14.17 -2.00 18.43
N PRO A 88 14.58 -2.87 17.47
CA PRO A 88 13.68 -3.32 16.42
C PRO A 88 12.53 -4.15 17.01
N LYS A 89 11.32 -3.93 16.52
CA LYS A 89 10.11 -4.65 16.95
C LYS A 89 9.67 -5.76 15.98
N ALA A 90 10.15 -5.71 14.75
CA ALA A 90 9.80 -6.63 13.68
C ALA A 90 10.87 -6.63 12.59
N VAL A 91 10.86 -7.66 11.75
CA VAL A 91 11.68 -7.74 10.53
C VAL A 91 10.79 -7.52 9.32
N LEU A 92 11.27 -6.76 8.34
CA LEU A 92 10.62 -6.56 7.05
C LEU A 92 11.56 -6.94 5.92
N PHE A 93 11.16 -7.94 5.14
CA PHE A 93 11.76 -8.25 3.85
C PHE A 93 11.06 -7.46 2.73
N LEU A 94 11.83 -6.73 1.91
CA LEU A 94 11.31 -6.05 0.72
C LEU A 94 11.81 -6.73 -0.56
N ALA A 95 10.88 -7.01 -1.49
CA ALA A 95 11.16 -7.56 -2.81
C ALA A 95 10.75 -6.55 -3.89
N HIS A 96 11.73 -6.09 -4.67
CA HIS A 96 11.53 -5.06 -5.70
C HIS A 96 10.74 -5.55 -6.91
N GLY A 97 10.22 -4.63 -7.73
CA GLY A 97 9.63 -4.94 -9.03
C GLY A 97 10.65 -5.20 -10.13
N CYS A 98 10.21 -5.55 -11.35
CA CYS A 98 11.13 -5.75 -12.46
C CYS A 98 11.99 -4.50 -12.75
N ASN A 99 13.27 -4.70 -13.07
CA ASN A 99 14.31 -3.68 -13.23
C ASN A 99 14.78 -3.00 -11.94
N GLY A 100 14.16 -3.31 -10.79
CA GLY A 100 14.64 -2.88 -9.48
C GLY A 100 15.85 -3.68 -8.99
N ARG A 101 16.40 -3.26 -7.86
CA ARG A 101 17.48 -3.91 -7.09
C ARG A 101 17.50 -3.36 -5.67
N ALA A 102 18.21 -4.01 -4.75
CA ALA A 102 18.35 -3.54 -3.37
C ALA A 102 18.91 -2.10 -3.29
N ALA A 103 19.83 -1.75 -4.19
CA ALA A 103 20.40 -0.40 -4.30
C ALA A 103 19.39 0.73 -4.63
N ASN A 104 18.16 0.41 -5.02
CA ASN A 104 17.10 1.43 -5.19
C ASN A 104 16.49 1.89 -3.86
N PHE A 105 16.71 1.19 -2.76
CA PHE A 105 16.04 1.44 -1.47
C PHE A 105 16.82 2.37 -0.53
N TRP A 106 18.05 2.74 -0.88
CA TRP A 106 18.88 3.63 -0.08
C TRP A 106 19.54 4.69 -0.93
N ASP A 107 19.87 5.81 -0.31
CA ASP A 107 20.65 6.89 -0.92
C ASP A 107 22.09 6.49 -1.19
N LYS A 108 22.66 7.08 -2.24
CA LYS A 108 24.09 7.01 -2.48
C LYS A 108 24.86 7.53 -1.26
N SER A 109 25.78 6.72 -0.75
CA SER A 109 26.59 7.07 0.43
C SER A 109 27.97 6.42 0.35
N PRO A 110 28.93 6.80 1.21
CA PRO A 110 30.23 6.13 1.27
C PRO A 110 30.12 4.62 1.55
N LYS A 111 29.09 4.18 2.28
CA LYS A 111 28.83 2.75 2.57
C LYS A 111 28.08 2.02 1.44
N CYS A 112 27.42 2.77 0.56
CA CYS A 112 26.75 2.22 -0.62
C CYS A 112 26.94 3.16 -1.82
N SER A 113 28.06 3.03 -2.51
CA SER A 113 28.40 3.88 -3.66
C SER A 113 27.52 3.64 -4.89
N ASN A 114 26.94 2.44 -4.98
CA ASN A 114 26.05 2.01 -6.07
C ASN A 114 24.57 2.23 -5.75
N CYS A 115 24.26 2.69 -4.54
CA CYS A 115 22.90 3.07 -4.17
C CYS A 115 22.45 4.27 -5.00
N VAL A 116 21.19 4.21 -5.43
CA VAL A 116 20.54 5.26 -6.23
C VAL A 116 19.50 5.95 -5.36
N GLY A 117 18.70 5.15 -4.67
CA GLY A 117 17.52 5.58 -3.95
C GLY A 117 16.49 6.07 -4.96
N LEU A 118 15.48 5.28 -5.27
CA LEU A 118 14.32 5.75 -6.01
C LEU A 118 13.30 6.34 -5.01
N PRO A 119 12.54 7.38 -5.40
CA PRO A 119 11.62 8.09 -4.51
C PRO A 119 10.74 7.16 -3.67
N GLU A 120 10.09 6.17 -4.29
CA GLU A 120 9.14 5.31 -3.59
C GLU A 120 9.82 4.27 -2.69
N GLU A 121 10.83 3.59 -3.21
CA GLU A 121 11.59 2.58 -2.50
C GLU A 121 12.26 3.14 -1.26
N ARG A 122 12.94 4.30 -1.37
CA ARG A 122 13.61 4.93 -0.23
C ARG A 122 12.60 5.32 0.85
N LEU A 123 11.42 5.82 0.46
CA LEU A 123 10.45 6.33 1.42
C LEU A 123 9.80 5.17 2.18
N ILE A 124 9.58 4.03 1.53
CA ILE A 124 9.13 2.80 2.22
C ILE A 124 10.14 2.38 3.29
N VAL A 125 11.44 2.45 3.02
CA VAL A 125 12.49 2.13 4.01
C VAL A 125 12.48 3.14 5.15
N LEU A 126 12.38 4.43 4.87
CA LEU A 126 12.29 5.48 5.90
C LEU A 126 11.09 5.27 6.82
N HIS A 127 9.90 4.98 6.26
CA HIS A 127 8.70 4.66 7.02
C HIS A 127 8.90 3.41 7.89
N ALA A 128 9.48 2.34 7.33
CA ALA A 128 9.74 1.10 8.06
C ALA A 128 10.68 1.33 9.25
N LEU A 129 11.81 1.99 9.02
CA LEU A 129 12.81 2.30 10.05
C LEU A 129 12.26 3.21 11.14
N ALA A 130 11.49 4.24 10.77
CA ALA A 130 10.81 5.13 11.71
C ALA A 130 9.85 4.37 12.63
N ARG A 131 9.21 3.33 12.12
CA ARG A 131 8.32 2.43 12.89
C ARG A 131 9.04 1.25 13.53
N LYS A 132 10.38 1.28 13.59
CA LYS A 132 11.23 0.28 14.25
C LYS A 132 11.20 -1.11 13.62
N PHE A 133 11.00 -1.20 12.30
CA PHE A 133 11.24 -2.44 11.56
C PHE A 133 12.72 -2.54 11.17
N ALA A 134 13.34 -3.69 11.42
CA ALA A 134 14.61 -4.06 10.81
C ALA A 134 14.36 -4.40 9.34
N VAL A 135 14.97 -3.68 8.41
CA VAL A 135 14.70 -3.78 6.97
C VAL A 135 15.79 -4.56 6.27
N LEU A 136 15.38 -5.54 5.46
CA LEU A 136 16.24 -6.33 4.58
C LEU A 136 15.68 -6.28 3.16
N VAL A 137 16.53 -5.92 2.19
CA VAL A 137 16.19 -5.94 0.76
C VAL A 137 17.21 -6.78 0.04
N ILE A 138 16.74 -7.73 -0.77
CA ILE A 138 17.60 -8.61 -1.57
C ILE A 138 17.34 -8.30 -3.03
N SER A 139 18.39 -8.22 -3.85
CA SER A 139 18.24 -8.09 -5.30
C SER A 139 17.82 -9.42 -5.91
N SER A 140 16.98 -9.38 -6.93
CA SER A 140 16.72 -10.56 -7.74
C SER A 140 17.96 -10.92 -8.57
N ALA A 141 18.13 -12.19 -8.89
CA ALA A 141 19.25 -12.70 -9.70
C ALA A 141 19.27 -12.12 -11.13
N GLY A 142 18.13 -11.62 -11.62
CA GLY A 142 18.00 -11.05 -12.95
C GLY A 142 17.23 -9.74 -12.94
N ARG A 143 16.52 -9.47 -14.05
CA ARG A 143 15.66 -8.29 -14.17
C ARG A 143 14.43 -8.38 -13.26
N CYS A 144 13.88 -9.58 -13.12
CA CYS A 144 12.69 -9.87 -12.33
C CYS A 144 12.98 -11.10 -11.48
N TRP A 145 12.22 -11.25 -10.40
CA TRP A 145 12.24 -12.46 -9.59
C TRP A 145 11.80 -13.70 -10.37
N SER A 146 12.54 -14.78 -10.18
CA SER A 146 12.21 -16.13 -10.60
C SER A 146 11.62 -16.91 -9.42
N LEU A 147 10.63 -17.77 -9.71
CA LEU A 147 9.92 -18.52 -8.67
C LEU A 147 10.58 -19.88 -8.34
N GLY A 148 11.70 -20.19 -9.01
CA GLY A 148 12.41 -21.45 -8.92
C GLY A 148 13.50 -21.45 -7.85
N GLU A 149 14.74 -21.67 -8.27
CA GLU A 149 15.90 -21.83 -7.37
C GLU A 149 16.19 -20.61 -6.51
N GLU A 150 15.95 -19.41 -7.04
CA GLU A 150 16.10 -18.14 -6.32
C GLU A 150 15.31 -18.10 -5.00
N ARG A 151 14.15 -18.78 -4.95
CA ARG A 151 13.34 -18.88 -3.73
C ARG A 151 14.11 -19.51 -2.57
N ARG A 152 14.91 -20.55 -2.85
CA ARG A 152 15.75 -21.22 -1.84
C ARG A 152 16.88 -20.30 -1.40
N ILE A 153 17.56 -19.66 -2.34
CA ILE A 153 18.67 -18.73 -2.05
C ILE A 153 18.20 -17.60 -1.14
N VAL A 154 17.05 -17.00 -1.45
CA VAL A 154 16.50 -15.88 -0.67
C VAL A 154 16.04 -16.32 0.71
N LYS A 155 15.37 -17.47 0.80
CA LYS A 155 15.03 -18.08 2.10
C LYS A 155 16.28 -18.24 2.97
N ASP A 156 17.33 -18.84 2.44
CA ASP A 156 18.57 -19.08 3.17
C ASP A 156 19.23 -17.77 3.63
N ILE A 157 19.20 -16.72 2.79
CA ILE A 157 19.70 -15.39 3.13
C ILE A 157 18.89 -14.80 4.30
N ILE A 158 17.55 -14.80 4.21
CA ILE A 158 16.68 -14.24 5.25
C ILE A 158 16.89 -14.98 6.57
N GLU A 159 16.83 -16.31 6.58
CA GLU A 159 16.99 -17.12 7.79
C GLU A 159 18.37 -16.91 8.42
N SER A 160 19.43 -16.96 7.61
CA SER A 160 20.79 -16.73 8.11
C SER A 160 20.98 -15.32 8.66
N TRP A 161 20.42 -14.31 7.99
CA TRP A 161 20.55 -12.91 8.38
C TRP A 161 19.78 -12.64 9.68
N VAL A 162 18.54 -13.11 9.80
CA VAL A 162 17.72 -12.97 11.01
C VAL A 162 18.44 -13.56 12.22
N VAL A 163 19.04 -14.74 12.10
CA VAL A 163 19.80 -15.38 13.19
C VAL A 163 21.10 -14.62 13.48
N LYS A 164 21.89 -14.27 12.46
CA LYS A 164 23.15 -13.52 12.61
C LYS A 164 22.96 -12.19 13.35
N GLN A 165 21.81 -11.54 13.13
CA GLN A 165 21.48 -10.25 13.74
C GLN A 165 20.68 -10.37 15.05
N ASN A 166 20.45 -11.58 15.57
CA ASN A 166 19.66 -11.85 16.78
C ASN A 166 18.22 -11.32 16.71
N LEU A 167 17.57 -11.46 15.55
CA LEU A 167 16.20 -11.01 15.28
C LEU A 167 15.20 -12.18 15.24
N ASP A 168 15.63 -13.40 15.54
CA ASP A 168 14.87 -14.66 15.41
C ASP A 168 13.60 -14.71 16.26
N LYS A 169 13.52 -13.87 17.30
CA LYS A 169 12.34 -13.75 18.18
C LYS A 169 11.31 -12.72 17.68
N LEU A 170 11.65 -11.94 16.66
CA LEU A 170 10.78 -10.88 16.15
C LEU A 170 9.87 -11.42 15.03
N PRO A 171 8.64 -10.88 14.90
CA PRO A 171 7.77 -11.23 13.79
C PRO A 171 8.39 -10.80 12.44
N LEU A 172 8.33 -11.70 11.46
CA LEU A 172 8.83 -11.47 10.10
C LEU A 172 7.68 -11.10 9.17
N PHE A 173 7.81 -9.98 8.47
CA PHE A 173 6.87 -9.50 7.45
C PHE A 173 7.55 -9.44 6.09
N ALA A 174 6.76 -9.45 5.02
CA ALA A 174 7.26 -9.21 3.68
C ALA A 174 6.40 -8.23 2.90
N LEU A 175 7.02 -7.45 2.03
CA LEU A 175 6.35 -6.62 1.03
C LEU A 175 7.03 -6.85 -0.31
N GLY A 176 6.25 -7.17 -1.33
CA GLY A 176 6.76 -7.36 -2.69
C GLY A 176 6.00 -6.51 -3.69
N ALA A 177 6.70 -5.84 -4.59
CA ALA A 177 6.11 -5.06 -5.68
C ALA A 177 6.21 -5.82 -7.03
N SER A 178 5.11 -5.87 -7.78
CA SER A 178 5.04 -6.50 -9.12
C SER A 178 5.63 -7.93 -9.10
N SER A 179 6.71 -8.22 -9.84
CA SER A 179 7.43 -9.51 -9.79
C SER A 179 7.84 -9.92 -8.37
N GLY A 180 8.24 -8.97 -7.53
CA GLY A 180 8.51 -9.19 -6.11
C GLY A 180 7.26 -9.57 -5.32
N GLY A 181 6.08 -9.07 -5.68
CA GLY A 181 4.81 -9.47 -5.07
C GLY A 181 4.45 -10.92 -5.42
N TYR A 182 4.64 -11.33 -6.67
CA TYR A 182 4.51 -12.74 -7.04
C TYR A 182 5.50 -13.62 -6.28
N PHE A 183 6.75 -13.18 -6.19
CA PHE A 183 7.80 -13.88 -5.48
C PHE A 183 7.49 -14.05 -3.98
N VAL A 184 7.11 -12.97 -3.29
CA VAL A 184 6.72 -13.02 -1.87
C VAL A 184 5.54 -13.96 -1.66
N SER A 185 4.56 -13.96 -2.57
CA SER A 185 3.41 -14.87 -2.43
C SER A 185 3.80 -16.36 -2.49
N VAL A 186 4.80 -16.74 -3.29
CA VAL A 186 5.28 -18.13 -3.29
C VAL A 186 6.31 -18.39 -2.19
N LEU A 187 7.10 -17.40 -1.79
CA LEU A 187 8.04 -17.53 -0.67
C LEU A 187 7.30 -17.79 0.65
N ALA A 188 6.10 -17.23 0.80
CA ALA A 188 5.22 -17.45 1.94
C ALA A 188 4.75 -18.90 2.12
N THR A 189 4.93 -19.79 1.12
CA THR A 189 4.71 -21.24 1.32
C THR A 189 5.89 -21.93 1.98
N ASP A 190 7.09 -21.33 1.91
CA ASP A 190 8.34 -21.92 2.38
C ASP A 190 8.81 -21.32 3.72
N MET A 191 8.27 -20.16 4.08
CA MET A 191 8.61 -19.38 5.26
C MET A 191 7.35 -18.82 5.93
N ARG A 192 7.37 -18.73 7.26
CA ARG A 192 6.26 -18.14 8.01
C ARG A 192 6.43 -16.64 8.13
N PHE A 193 5.59 -15.90 7.42
CA PHE A 193 5.41 -14.47 7.62
C PHE A 193 4.23 -14.21 8.55
N ARG A 194 4.31 -13.17 9.38
CA ARG A 194 3.19 -12.71 10.20
C ARG A 194 2.12 -12.00 9.36
N GLY A 195 2.54 -11.42 8.24
CA GLY A 195 1.68 -10.85 7.19
C GLY A 195 2.52 -10.50 5.98
N ILE A 196 1.89 -10.47 4.80
CA ILE A 196 2.52 -10.07 3.55
C ILE A 196 1.75 -8.93 2.88
N THR A 197 2.48 -8.04 2.21
CA THR A 197 1.89 -7.01 1.34
C THR A 197 2.27 -7.30 -0.10
N LEU A 198 1.27 -7.40 -0.97
CA LEU A 198 1.42 -7.59 -2.40
C LEU A 198 1.08 -6.28 -3.11
N MET A 199 2.11 -5.53 -3.48
CA MET A 199 1.97 -4.25 -4.14
C MET A 199 2.00 -4.43 -5.65
N ILE A 200 1.05 -3.81 -6.35
CA ILE A 200 0.83 -3.88 -7.81
C ILE A 200 0.92 -5.32 -8.36
N ALA A 201 0.52 -6.30 -7.53
CA ALA A 201 0.64 -7.72 -7.77
C ALA A 201 -0.54 -8.48 -7.17
N GLU A 202 -0.94 -9.58 -7.80
CA GLU A 202 -2.00 -10.47 -7.30
C GLU A 202 -1.45 -11.74 -6.64
N GLY A 203 -0.14 -11.96 -6.70
CA GLY A 203 0.49 -13.20 -6.29
C GLY A 203 0.26 -14.37 -7.28
N VAL A 204 0.82 -15.54 -6.96
CA VAL A 204 0.60 -16.79 -7.71
C VAL A 204 -0.49 -17.67 -7.08
N LEU A 205 -1.48 -17.01 -6.48
CA LEU A 205 -2.51 -17.61 -5.63
C LEU A 205 -3.33 -18.71 -6.33
N GLY A 206 -3.54 -18.62 -7.64
CA GLY A 206 -4.25 -19.63 -8.45
C GLY A 206 -3.41 -20.87 -8.80
N HIS A 207 -2.12 -20.88 -8.49
CA HIS A 207 -1.18 -21.96 -8.83
C HIS A 207 -0.65 -22.71 -7.61
N MET A 208 -1.18 -22.43 -6.42
CA MET A 208 -0.73 -23.04 -5.17
C MET A 208 -1.90 -23.39 -4.26
N GLU A 209 -1.67 -24.37 -3.38
CA GLU A 209 -2.64 -24.72 -2.36
C GLU A 209 -2.61 -23.69 -1.23
N ILE A 210 -3.62 -22.81 -1.23
CA ILE A 210 -3.83 -21.87 -0.13
C ILE A 210 -4.63 -22.58 0.95
N THR A 211 -4.00 -22.74 2.11
CA THR A 211 -4.62 -23.19 3.35
C THR A 211 -4.96 -21.99 4.23
N LYS A 212 -5.76 -22.21 5.29
CA LYS A 212 -6.07 -21.19 6.30
C LYS A 212 -4.84 -20.67 7.06
N ASP A 213 -3.73 -21.40 7.00
CA ASP A 213 -2.48 -21.05 7.69
C ASP A 213 -1.58 -20.15 6.82
N TYR A 214 -1.99 -19.87 5.58
CA TYR A 214 -1.32 -18.90 4.72
C TYR A 214 -1.40 -17.49 5.34
N PRO A 215 -0.32 -16.68 5.28
CA PRO A 215 -0.27 -15.42 6.01
C PRO A 215 -1.37 -14.43 5.56
N PRO A 216 -1.82 -13.56 6.48
CA PRO A 216 -2.67 -12.42 6.13
C PRO A 216 -2.07 -11.60 4.97
N ILE A 217 -2.92 -11.18 4.03
CA ILE A 217 -2.49 -10.50 2.80
C ILE A 217 -3.09 -9.09 2.75
N LEU A 218 -2.23 -8.09 2.53
CA LEU A 218 -2.65 -6.77 2.10
C LEU A 218 -2.35 -6.59 0.62
N PHE A 219 -3.38 -6.38 -0.20
CA PHE A 219 -3.19 -5.94 -1.57
C PHE A 219 -3.08 -4.42 -1.63
N VAL A 220 -2.05 -3.91 -2.29
CA VAL A 220 -1.90 -2.47 -2.56
C VAL A 220 -1.82 -2.32 -4.06
N HIS A 221 -2.81 -1.69 -4.69
CA HIS A 221 -2.86 -1.64 -6.15
C HIS A 221 -3.43 -0.33 -6.65
N MET A 222 -3.12 -0.05 -7.91
CA MET A 222 -3.58 1.15 -8.58
C MET A 222 -4.76 0.80 -9.51
N PRO A 223 -5.89 1.52 -9.47
CA PRO A 223 -7.09 1.13 -10.23
C PRO A 223 -6.97 1.20 -11.75
N ASN A 224 -6.08 2.05 -12.31
CA ASN A 224 -5.92 2.15 -13.77
C ASN A 224 -5.25 0.90 -14.36
N ASP A 225 -4.57 0.08 -13.53
CA ASP A 225 -4.20 -1.29 -13.91
C ASP A 225 -5.42 -2.22 -13.79
N GLU A 226 -6.30 -2.16 -14.79
CA GLU A 226 -7.56 -2.91 -14.80
C GLU A 226 -7.35 -4.42 -14.71
N THR A 227 -6.30 -4.94 -15.35
CA THR A 227 -6.03 -6.38 -15.36
C THR A 227 -5.72 -6.85 -13.94
N ARG A 228 -4.84 -6.12 -13.24
CA ARG A 228 -4.49 -6.42 -11.85
C ARG A 228 -5.67 -6.25 -10.92
N ARG A 229 -6.40 -5.13 -11.04
CA ARG A 229 -7.58 -4.84 -10.22
C ARG A 229 -8.59 -5.98 -10.28
N ARG A 230 -8.96 -6.44 -11.48
CA ARG A 230 -9.93 -7.53 -11.67
C ARG A 230 -9.45 -8.86 -11.08
N ARG A 231 -8.13 -9.12 -11.08
CA ARG A 231 -7.55 -10.34 -10.48
C ARG A 231 -7.54 -10.26 -8.96
N ILE A 232 -7.17 -9.11 -8.39
CA ILE A 232 -7.22 -8.87 -6.95
C ILE A 232 -8.65 -9.00 -6.43
N GLU A 233 -9.64 -8.40 -7.10
CA GLU A 233 -11.06 -8.51 -6.73
C GLU A 233 -11.52 -9.97 -6.61
N LYS A 234 -11.06 -10.85 -7.51
CA LYS A 234 -11.34 -12.29 -7.42
C LYS A 234 -10.64 -12.94 -6.22
N TYR A 235 -9.37 -12.64 -6.00
CA TYR A 235 -8.62 -13.25 -4.90
C TYR A 235 -9.07 -12.77 -3.53
N LEU A 236 -9.59 -11.54 -3.39
CA LEU A 236 -10.22 -11.08 -2.15
C LEU A 236 -11.36 -12.02 -1.72
N ILE A 237 -12.17 -12.47 -2.67
CA ILE A 237 -13.28 -13.41 -2.40
C ILE A 237 -12.72 -14.78 -2.01
N VAL A 238 -11.84 -15.34 -2.85
CA VAL A 238 -11.26 -16.68 -2.65
C VAL A 238 -10.50 -16.80 -1.33
N LEU A 239 -9.72 -15.78 -0.94
CA LEU A 239 -8.95 -15.78 0.30
C LEU A 239 -9.86 -15.74 1.53
N ARG A 240 -10.92 -14.90 1.50
CA ARG A 240 -11.91 -14.84 2.58
C ARG A 240 -12.65 -16.17 2.75
N GLU A 241 -13.06 -16.81 1.66
CA GLU A 241 -13.70 -18.13 1.68
C GLU A 241 -12.77 -19.20 2.26
N LYS A 242 -11.46 -19.06 2.06
CA LYS A 242 -10.43 -19.95 2.63
C LYS A 242 -10.02 -19.59 4.06
N GLY A 243 -10.62 -18.56 4.65
CA GLY A 243 -10.34 -18.11 6.01
C GLY A 243 -9.00 -17.38 6.17
N VAL A 244 -8.41 -16.89 5.08
CA VAL A 244 -7.21 -16.03 5.11
C VAL A 244 -7.66 -14.60 5.31
N ASP A 245 -7.07 -13.92 6.30
CA ASP A 245 -7.33 -12.50 6.52
C ASP A 245 -6.76 -11.66 5.38
N VAL A 246 -7.59 -10.79 4.80
CA VAL A 246 -7.24 -10.08 3.57
C VAL A 246 -7.89 -8.71 3.47
N ALA A 247 -7.07 -7.72 3.11
CA ALA A 247 -7.47 -6.33 2.89
C ALA A 247 -6.95 -5.79 1.55
N GLU A 248 -7.52 -4.68 1.10
CA GLU A 248 -7.07 -3.94 -0.09
C GLU A 248 -6.88 -2.46 0.22
N ILE A 249 -5.91 -1.86 -0.47
CA ILE A 249 -5.69 -0.42 -0.56
C ILE A 249 -5.65 -0.05 -2.05
N LYS A 250 -6.46 0.95 -2.42
CA LYS A 250 -6.52 1.50 -3.76
C LYS A 250 -5.76 2.81 -3.83
N CYS A 251 -4.67 2.81 -4.57
CA CYS A 251 -3.83 3.96 -4.82
C CYS A 251 -4.41 4.73 -6.01
N MET A 252 -5.21 5.76 -5.73
CA MET A 252 -5.89 6.56 -6.76
C MET A 252 -4.92 7.51 -7.47
N GLU A 253 -5.26 7.91 -8.69
CA GLU A 253 -4.58 8.99 -9.40
C GLU A 253 -4.71 10.31 -8.64
N PHE A 254 -3.76 11.20 -8.86
CA PHE A 254 -3.73 12.50 -8.21
C PHE A 254 -3.11 13.56 -9.12
N PRO A 255 -3.45 14.85 -8.90
CA PRO A 255 -2.89 15.91 -9.71
C PRO A 255 -1.44 16.20 -9.30
N LEU A 256 -0.58 16.38 -10.29
CA LEU A 256 0.72 17.00 -10.07
C LEU A 256 0.52 18.44 -9.61
N THR A 257 1.40 18.91 -8.74
CA THR A 257 1.51 20.32 -8.35
C THR A 257 2.86 20.88 -8.81
N PRO A 258 3.04 22.21 -8.90
CA PRO A 258 4.30 22.79 -9.34
C PRO A 258 5.51 22.39 -8.49
N ASP A 259 5.30 22.10 -7.21
CA ASP A 259 6.35 21.77 -6.25
C ASP A 259 6.47 20.25 -6.00
N PHE A 260 5.64 19.44 -6.66
CA PHE A 260 5.52 17.99 -6.41
C PHE A 260 6.86 17.26 -6.55
N PHE A 261 7.55 17.41 -7.68
CA PHE A 261 8.82 16.72 -7.90
C PHE A 261 9.90 17.16 -6.91
N ALA A 262 9.97 18.44 -6.54
CA ALA A 262 10.93 18.91 -5.54
C ALA A 262 10.62 18.39 -4.13
N ASN A 263 9.33 18.20 -3.81
CA ASN A 263 8.91 17.60 -2.54
C ASN A 263 9.23 16.11 -2.48
N ARG A 264 9.23 15.40 -3.62
CA ARG A 264 9.35 13.94 -3.69
C ARG A 264 10.75 13.42 -4.03
N ILE A 265 11.52 14.18 -4.79
CA ILE A 265 12.79 13.74 -5.39
C ILE A 265 13.97 14.48 -4.75
N PRO A 266 14.84 13.79 -3.99
CA PRO A 266 16.08 14.37 -3.50
C PRO A 266 16.95 14.91 -4.65
N GLY A 267 17.49 16.11 -4.48
CA GLY A 267 18.35 16.75 -5.48
C GLY A 267 17.60 17.48 -6.61
N LEU A 268 16.27 17.48 -6.62
CA LEU A 268 15.46 18.28 -7.53
C LEU A 268 14.94 19.53 -6.81
N ASP A 269 15.32 20.72 -7.29
CA ASP A 269 14.92 21.98 -6.66
C ASP A 269 13.55 22.49 -7.13
N LEU A 270 12.98 23.45 -6.39
CA LEU A 270 11.67 24.04 -6.70
C LEU A 270 11.65 24.73 -8.09
N THR A 271 12.78 25.27 -8.54
CA THR A 271 12.85 25.97 -9.83
C THR A 271 12.69 24.97 -10.97
N LEU A 272 13.42 23.86 -10.92
CA LEU A 272 13.32 22.78 -11.90
C LEU A 272 11.95 22.11 -11.83
N SER A 273 11.42 21.84 -10.63
CA SER A 273 10.07 21.27 -10.46
C SER A 273 9.00 22.09 -11.17
N ARG A 274 9.01 23.42 -10.98
CA ARG A 274 8.05 24.32 -11.62
C ARG A 274 8.23 24.38 -13.14
N LYS A 275 9.47 24.38 -13.63
CA LYS A 275 9.76 24.29 -15.07
C LYS A 275 9.23 23.00 -15.69
N LEU A 276 9.39 21.86 -15.01
CA LEU A 276 8.84 20.57 -15.45
C LEU A 276 7.32 20.62 -15.48
N PHE A 277 6.69 21.14 -14.43
CA PHE A 277 5.24 21.27 -14.36
C PHE A 277 4.68 22.14 -15.50
N ASP A 278 5.28 23.30 -15.75
CA ASP A 278 4.86 24.20 -16.83
C ASP A 278 5.06 23.56 -18.20
N LEU A 279 6.18 22.86 -18.41
CA LEU A 279 6.41 22.09 -19.64
C LEU A 279 5.33 21.02 -19.84
N PHE A 280 5.02 20.25 -18.80
CA PHE A 280 4.05 19.16 -18.90
C PHE A 280 2.65 19.70 -19.19
N LYS A 281 2.31 20.86 -18.63
CA LYS A 281 1.06 21.57 -18.93
C LYS A 281 1.04 22.09 -20.37
N GLU A 282 2.12 22.72 -20.82
CA GLU A 282 2.27 23.26 -22.18
C GLU A 282 2.12 22.17 -23.24
N LYS A 283 2.80 21.04 -23.03
CA LYS A 283 2.76 19.88 -23.93
C LYS A 283 1.47 19.06 -23.81
N GLY A 284 0.61 19.39 -22.84
CA GLY A 284 -0.64 18.69 -22.59
C GLY A 284 -0.46 17.28 -22.01
N PHE A 285 0.68 16.97 -21.42
CA PHE A 285 0.93 15.71 -20.71
C PHE A 285 0.11 15.61 -19.42
N ILE A 286 -0.15 16.76 -18.80
CA ILE A 286 -1.14 16.91 -17.74
C ILE A 286 -2.34 17.73 -18.23
N ASP A 287 -3.50 17.52 -17.62
CA ASP A 287 -4.70 18.29 -17.89
C ASP A 287 -4.72 19.65 -17.15
N LYS A 288 -5.82 20.40 -17.30
CA LYS A 288 -5.98 21.72 -16.68
C LYS A 288 -5.98 21.68 -15.15
N ASN A 289 -6.26 20.52 -14.55
CA ASN A 289 -6.32 20.29 -13.12
C ASN A 289 -5.03 19.63 -12.59
N GLY A 290 -4.06 19.33 -13.46
CA GLY A 290 -2.77 18.74 -13.09
C GLY A 290 -2.73 17.21 -13.18
N TYR A 291 -3.80 16.55 -13.61
CA TYR A 291 -3.83 15.08 -13.73
C TYR A 291 -3.06 14.60 -14.95
N MET A 292 -2.29 13.53 -14.78
CA MET A 292 -1.62 12.83 -15.87
C MET A 292 -2.65 12.33 -16.89
N ARG A 293 -2.40 12.56 -18.18
CA ARG A 293 -3.29 12.06 -19.24
C ARG A 293 -3.01 10.62 -19.66
N ASP A 294 -1.80 10.16 -19.42
CA ASP A 294 -1.32 8.83 -19.79
C ASP A 294 -0.18 8.43 -18.83
N ASP A 295 0.26 7.19 -18.94
CA ASP A 295 1.38 6.65 -18.19
C ASP A 295 2.68 7.42 -18.50
N GLY A 296 3.46 7.75 -17.46
CA GLY A 296 4.72 8.48 -17.58
C GLY A 296 5.75 7.79 -18.48
N ARG A 297 5.65 6.47 -18.67
CA ARG A 297 6.47 5.69 -19.62
C ARG A 297 6.03 5.87 -21.07
N ALA A 298 4.74 6.11 -21.31
CA ALA A 298 4.18 6.29 -22.66
C ALA A 298 4.37 7.72 -23.18
N ILE A 299 4.48 8.69 -22.28
CA ILE A 299 4.63 10.10 -22.62
C ILE A 299 6.06 10.42 -23.08
N PRO A 300 6.26 11.12 -24.21
CA PRO A 300 7.59 11.50 -24.73
C PRO A 300 8.18 12.73 -24.00
N TRP A 301 8.10 12.78 -22.67
CA TRP A 301 8.51 13.95 -21.89
C TRP A 301 10.02 14.21 -21.93
N LYS A 302 10.84 13.16 -22.10
CA LYS A 302 12.29 13.27 -22.29
C LYS A 302 12.64 14.09 -23.52
N THR A 303 11.97 13.83 -24.65
CA THR A 303 12.12 14.62 -25.88
C THR A 303 11.66 16.06 -25.67
N ALA A 304 10.58 16.28 -24.92
CA ALA A 304 10.12 17.63 -24.59
C ALA A 304 11.12 18.42 -23.73
N LEU A 305 11.91 17.76 -22.86
CA LEU A 305 13.00 18.42 -22.13
C LEU A 305 14.11 18.88 -23.08
N GLU A 306 14.50 18.02 -24.03
CA GLU A 306 15.52 18.32 -25.03
C GLU A 306 15.08 19.50 -25.92
N GLU A 307 13.83 19.51 -26.39
CA GLU A 307 13.26 20.60 -27.21
C GLU A 307 13.18 21.96 -26.50
N ARG A 308 13.27 21.97 -25.16
CA ARG A 308 13.16 23.17 -24.31
C ARG A 308 14.47 23.49 -23.60
N ASP A 309 15.55 22.79 -23.95
CA ASP A 309 16.87 22.91 -23.34
C ASP A 309 16.83 22.83 -21.79
N ILE A 310 15.92 22.02 -21.25
CA ILE A 310 15.82 21.81 -19.80
C ILE A 310 16.84 20.74 -19.40
N LEU A 311 17.94 21.20 -18.80
CA LEU A 311 19.01 20.33 -18.30
C LEU A 311 18.69 19.82 -16.90
N LEU A 312 18.76 18.50 -16.72
CA LEU A 312 18.73 17.87 -15.41
C LEU A 312 20.13 17.91 -14.78
N PRO A 313 20.25 18.23 -13.48
CA PRO A 313 21.55 18.29 -12.80
C PRO A 313 22.22 16.91 -12.70
N ASP A 314 21.42 15.84 -12.70
CA ASP A 314 21.87 14.46 -12.79
C ASP A 314 20.95 13.68 -13.73
N LYS A 315 21.55 12.89 -14.64
CA LYS A 315 20.83 12.00 -15.55
C LYS A 315 20.05 10.90 -14.80
N SER A 316 20.47 10.54 -13.59
CA SER A 316 19.75 9.56 -12.76
C SER A 316 18.32 10.01 -12.40
N LEU A 317 18.07 11.33 -12.36
CA LEU A 317 16.76 11.91 -12.07
C LEU A 317 15.70 11.56 -13.11
N VAL A 318 16.11 11.12 -14.31
CA VAL A 318 15.16 10.68 -15.34
C VAL A 318 14.25 9.57 -14.82
N ASN A 319 14.82 8.59 -14.13
CA ASN A 319 14.03 7.48 -13.59
C ASN A 319 13.18 7.91 -12.40
N HIS A 320 13.67 8.86 -11.59
CA HIS A 320 12.94 9.40 -10.43
C HIS A 320 11.69 10.17 -10.88
N ILE A 321 11.83 11.03 -11.88
CA ILE A 321 10.72 11.79 -12.45
C ILE A 321 9.72 10.84 -13.11
N GLN A 322 10.19 9.84 -13.86
CA GLN A 322 9.31 8.88 -14.53
C GLN A 322 8.48 8.05 -13.53
N GLU A 323 9.10 7.58 -12.45
CA GLU A 323 8.41 6.85 -11.37
C GLU A 323 7.28 7.69 -10.77
N GLU A 324 7.58 8.92 -10.38
CA GLU A 324 6.59 9.84 -9.81
C GLU A 324 5.47 10.22 -10.80
N MET A 325 5.75 10.26 -12.11
CA MET A 325 4.72 10.40 -13.15
C MET A 325 3.83 9.16 -13.28
N ASN A 326 4.40 7.95 -13.25
CA ASN A 326 3.63 6.70 -13.32
C ASN A 326 2.72 6.57 -12.09
N LEU A 327 3.25 6.95 -10.93
CA LEU A 327 2.53 6.98 -9.67
C LEU A 327 1.34 7.95 -9.72
N ALA A 328 1.54 9.18 -10.23
CA ALA A 328 0.47 10.17 -10.36
C ALA A 328 -0.66 9.70 -11.30
N PHE A 329 -0.32 8.94 -12.34
CA PHE A 329 -1.29 8.30 -13.24
C PHE A 329 -1.94 7.04 -12.63
N ALA A 330 -1.49 6.57 -11.46
CA ALA A 330 -1.99 5.37 -10.80
C ALA A 330 -2.00 4.13 -11.70
N TYR A 331 -0.85 3.82 -12.32
CA TYR A 331 -0.70 2.61 -13.12
C TYR A 331 0.61 1.86 -12.83
N HIS A 332 0.49 0.67 -12.24
CA HIS A 332 1.56 -0.33 -12.09
C HIS A 332 2.92 0.25 -11.63
N GLU A 333 2.92 1.03 -10.56
CA GLU A 333 4.12 1.59 -9.94
C GLU A 333 4.20 1.29 -8.44
N MET A 334 5.42 1.10 -7.91
CA MET A 334 5.64 0.97 -6.46
C MET A 334 5.19 2.28 -5.77
N THR A 335 4.77 2.22 -4.50
CA THR A 335 4.33 3.44 -3.82
C THR A 335 4.51 3.42 -2.31
N SER A 336 5.02 4.54 -1.81
CA SER A 336 5.18 4.92 -0.43
C SER A 336 4.01 5.75 0.10
N LEU A 337 3.12 6.24 -0.77
CA LEU A 337 2.01 7.13 -0.41
C LEU A 337 1.05 6.50 0.62
N GLN A 338 0.90 5.18 0.58
CA GLN A 338 0.06 4.42 1.52
C GLN A 338 0.88 3.70 2.60
N SER A 339 2.14 4.10 2.82
CA SER A 339 3.01 3.49 3.85
C SER A 339 2.35 3.50 5.23
N GLN A 340 1.70 4.60 5.62
CA GLN A 340 1.02 4.67 6.92
C GLN A 340 0.00 3.53 7.09
N GLN A 341 -0.86 3.31 6.07
CA GLN A 341 -1.87 2.26 6.08
C GLN A 341 -1.25 0.86 6.02
N ILE A 342 -0.20 0.66 5.22
CA ILE A 342 0.55 -0.60 5.13
C ILE A 342 1.17 -0.98 6.47
N PHE A 343 1.83 -0.04 7.13
CA PHE A 343 2.46 -0.31 8.42
C PHE A 343 1.46 -0.38 9.58
N ASP A 344 0.32 0.31 9.49
CA ASP A 344 -0.79 0.13 10.44
C ASP A 344 -1.38 -1.28 10.34
N TRP A 345 -1.50 -1.82 9.12
CA TRP A 345 -1.86 -3.21 8.89
C TRP A 345 -0.84 -4.16 9.54
N PHE A 346 0.46 -4.00 9.27
CA PHE A 346 1.48 -4.84 9.90
C PHE A 346 1.46 -4.75 11.43
N ASP A 347 1.34 -3.55 12.00
CA ASP A 347 1.27 -3.36 13.45
C ASP A 347 0.02 -4.02 14.06
N SER A 348 -1.10 -4.06 13.34
CA SER A 348 -2.31 -4.76 13.78
C SER A 348 -2.09 -6.27 13.93
N LEU A 349 -1.18 -6.83 13.14
CA LEU A 349 -0.81 -8.24 13.13
C LEU A 349 0.29 -8.57 14.15
N MET A 350 0.94 -7.60 14.80
CA MET A 350 1.97 -7.89 15.81
C MET A 350 1.38 -8.38 17.14
N LYS A 351 0.06 -8.31 17.30
CA LYS A 351 -0.65 -8.68 18.52
C LYS A 351 -0.76 -10.19 18.71
#